data_AF-A0A183D3W3-F1
#
_entry.id   AF-A0A183D3W3-F1
#
_cell.length_a   1.000
_cell.length_b   1.000
_cell.length_c   1.000
_cell.angle_alpha   90.00
_cell.angle_beta   90.00
_cell.angle_gamma   90.00
#
_symmetry.space_group_name_H-M   'P 1'
#
loop_
_entity.id
_entity.type
_entity.pdbx_description
1 polymer ?
#
loop_
_entity_poly.entity_id
_entity_poly.type
_entity_poly.pdbx_seq_one_letter_code
_entity_poly.pdbx_strand_id
1 'polypeptide(L)'
;LSCLSFSVYGFYRSVVLVGRFFGQFIVSYIQLFAGLAFFLSAAAATFFVEENTSDEWRVIFLLLAAIILISAAVFGVFGSAVPEDWSKDSWDPSVARPMITFDQIDYYTDECGILEMKVLR
;
A
#
# COMPACT_ATOMS: atom_id res chain seq x y z
N LEU A 1 -6.77 -18.71 0.09
CA LEU A 1 -7.09 -17.34 -0.38
C LEU A 1 -6.99 -16.30 0.75
N SER A 2 -7.49 -16.59 1.95
CA SER A 2 -7.59 -15.64 3.07
C SER A 2 -6.26 -15.04 3.56
N CYS A 3 -5.16 -15.83 3.61
CA CYS A 3 -3.86 -15.32 4.10
C CYS A 3 -3.17 -14.38 3.10
N LEU A 4 -3.37 -14.60 1.80
CA LEU A 4 -2.87 -13.71 0.74
C LEU A 4 -3.63 -12.38 0.76
N SER A 5 -4.96 -12.42 0.91
CA SER A 5 -5.78 -11.21 1.05
C SER A 5 -5.39 -10.37 2.28
N PHE A 6 -5.05 -11.01 3.41
CA PHE A 6 -4.58 -10.31 4.60
C PHE A 6 -3.23 -9.61 4.38
N SER A 7 -2.29 -10.28 3.70
CA SER A 7 -0.96 -9.73 3.40
C SER A 7 -1.04 -8.51 2.47
N VAL A 8 -1.90 -8.59 1.46
CA VAL A 8 -2.16 -7.49 0.52
C VAL A 8 -2.82 -6.29 1.24
N TYR A 9 -3.78 -6.56 2.12
CA TYR A 9 -4.44 -5.52 2.91
C TYR A 9 -3.46 -4.81 3.86
N GLY A 10 -2.58 -5.56 4.52
CA GLY A 10 -1.52 -5.01 5.36
C GLY A 10 -0.54 -4.13 4.58
N PHE A 11 -0.15 -4.55 3.37
CA PHE A 11 0.69 -3.75 2.48
C PHE A 11 0.02 -2.42 2.12
N TYR A 12 -1.24 -2.43 1.65
CA TYR A 12 -1.94 -1.18 1.33
C TYR A 12 -2.11 -0.25 2.54
N ARG A 13 -2.32 -0.80 3.74
CA ARG A 13 -2.36 0.01 4.97
C ARG A 13 -1.02 0.69 5.27
N SER A 14 0.10 -0.04 5.09
CA SER A 14 1.44 0.54 5.30
C SER A 14 1.71 1.72 4.37
N VAL A 15 1.23 1.68 3.13
CA VAL A 15 1.38 2.77 2.15
C VAL A 15 0.66 4.04 2.61
N VAL A 16 -0.52 3.91 3.22
CA VAL A 16 -1.28 5.05 3.73
C VAL A 16 -0.61 5.68 4.96
N LEU A 17 0.09 4.87 5.78
CA LEU A 17 0.86 5.38 6.92
C LEU A 17 2.03 6.27 6.48
N VAL A 18 2.63 5.99 5.31
CA VAL A 18 3.73 6.80 4.78
C VAL A 18 3.27 8.19 4.36
N GLY A 19 2.02 8.42 3.96
CA GLY A 19 1.55 9.77 3.63
C GLY A 19 0.05 9.85 3.40
N ARG A 20 -0.68 10.51 4.31
CA ARG A 20 -2.14 10.54 4.30
C ARG A 20 -2.73 11.23 3.06
N PHE A 21 -2.18 12.38 2.66
CA PHE A 21 -2.63 13.13 1.49
C PHE A 21 -2.14 12.53 0.16
N PHE A 22 -0.97 11.89 0.15
CA PHE A 22 -0.35 11.35 -1.07
C PHE A 22 -0.67 9.88 -1.33
N GLY A 23 -1.35 9.20 -0.39
CA GLY A 23 -1.66 7.78 -0.47
C GLY A 23 -2.36 7.37 -1.76
N GLN A 24 -3.28 8.18 -2.28
CA GLN A 24 -3.98 7.88 -3.53
C GLN A 24 -3.03 7.84 -4.74
N PHE A 25 -2.06 8.76 -4.81
CA PHE A 25 -1.07 8.77 -5.89
C PHE A 25 -0.13 7.56 -5.80
N ILE A 26 0.36 7.26 -4.59
CA ILE A 26 1.24 6.11 -4.36
C ILE A 26 0.53 4.79 -4.71
N VAL A 27 -0.72 4.62 -4.26
CA VAL A 27 -1.53 3.45 -4.59
C VAL A 27 -1.78 3.34 -6.09
N SER A 28 -2.03 4.47 -6.78
CA SER A 28 -2.21 4.49 -8.23
C SER A 28 -0.95 4.02 -8.98
N TYR A 29 0.23 4.48 -8.56
CA TYR A 29 1.51 4.01 -9.13
C TYR A 29 1.72 2.52 -8.87
N ILE A 30 1.47 2.04 -7.65
CA ILE A 30 1.54 0.61 -7.31
C ILE A 30 0.62 -0.21 -8.22
N GLN A 31 -0.61 0.26 -8.44
CA GLN A 31 -1.59 -0.46 -9.25
C GLN A 31 -1.21 -0.50 -10.74
N LEU A 32 -0.53 0.52 -11.26
CA LEU A 32 0.05 0.49 -12.60
C LEU A 32 1.10 -0.63 -12.73
N PHE A 33 2.05 -0.70 -11.79
CA PHE A 33 3.07 -1.76 -11.80
C PHE A 33 2.46 -3.15 -11.60
N ALA A 34 1.43 -3.28 -10.76
CA ALA A 34 0.69 -4.53 -10.61
C ALA A 34 0.02 -4.95 -11.93
N GLY A 35 -0.57 -4.00 -12.68
CA GLY A 35 -1.14 -4.26 -14.00
C GLY A 35 -0.09 -4.77 -15.00
N LEU A 36 1.10 -4.16 -15.02
CA LEU A 36 2.22 -4.64 -15.83
C LEU A 36 2.68 -6.04 -15.42
N ALA A 37 2.71 -6.35 -14.13
CA ALA A 37 3.05 -7.69 -13.64
C ALA A 37 2.03 -8.74 -14.10
N PHE A 38 0.73 -8.44 -14.06
CA PHE A 38 -0.30 -9.33 -14.59
C PHE A 38 -0.17 -9.52 -16.09
N PHE A 39 0.11 -8.45 -16.83
CA PHE A 39 0.34 -8.54 -18.27
C PHE A 39 1.55 -9.44 -18.59
N LEU A 40 2.67 -9.26 -17.88
CA LEU A 40 3.86 -10.11 -18.04
C LEU A 40 3.58 -11.57 -17.66
N SER A 41 2.76 -11.82 -16.63
CA SER A 41 2.39 -13.19 -16.25
C SER A 41 1.55 -13.88 -17.33
N ALA A 42 0.63 -13.14 -17.97
CA ALA A 42 -0.17 -13.65 -19.08
C ALA A 42 0.72 -13.89 -20.32
N ALA A 43 1.62 -12.97 -20.64
CA ALA A 43 2.58 -13.13 -21.72
C ALA A 43 3.49 -14.35 -21.48
N ALA A 44 4.03 -14.51 -20.26
CA ALA A 44 4.84 -15.65 -19.89
C ALA A 44 4.08 -16.97 -20.06
N ALA A 45 2.81 -17.02 -19.65
CA ALA A 45 1.97 -18.20 -19.87
C ALA A 45 1.77 -18.50 -21.36
N THR A 46 1.56 -17.49 -22.21
CA THR A 46 1.38 -17.72 -23.66
C THR A 46 2.67 -18.17 -24.36
N PHE A 47 3.85 -17.81 -23.86
CA PHE A 47 5.12 -18.20 -24.46
C PHE A 47 5.70 -19.51 -23.91
N PHE A 48 5.41 -19.85 -22.65
CA PHE A 48 5.94 -21.07 -22.02
C PHE A 48 5.02 -22.28 -22.12
N VAL A 49 3.72 -22.09 -22.38
CA VAL A 49 2.75 -23.18 -22.46
C VAL A 49 2.52 -23.53 -23.94
N GLU A 50 3.26 -24.51 -24.45
CA GLU A 50 3.11 -25.01 -25.82
C GLU A 50 2.22 -26.25 -25.88
N GLU A 51 2.46 -27.25 -25.02
CA GLU A 51 1.73 -28.52 -25.02
C GLU A 51 0.69 -28.62 -23.88
N ASN A 52 0.59 -27.57 -23.05
CA ASN A 52 -0.35 -27.48 -21.93
C ASN A 52 -0.18 -28.64 -20.92
N THR A 53 1.09 -29.02 -20.71
CA THR A 53 1.47 -30.08 -19.80
C THR A 53 1.54 -29.58 -18.36
N SER A 54 1.31 -30.46 -17.37
CA SER A 54 1.31 -30.08 -15.96
C SER A 54 2.69 -29.64 -15.44
N ASP A 55 3.77 -30.04 -16.10
CA ASP A 55 5.14 -29.68 -15.70
C ASP A 55 5.52 -28.25 -16.13
N GLU A 56 5.05 -27.76 -17.27
CA GLU A 56 5.23 -26.35 -17.69
C GLU A 56 4.61 -25.38 -16.69
N TRP A 57 3.39 -25.69 -16.24
CA TRP A 57 2.69 -24.89 -15.24
C TRP A 57 3.43 -24.87 -13.90
N ARG A 58 4.03 -25.99 -13.47
CA ARG A 58 4.83 -26.04 -12.24
C ARG A 58 6.00 -25.08 -12.28
N VAL A 59 6.70 -24.98 -13.42
CA VAL A 59 7.81 -24.05 -13.58
C VAL A 59 7.32 -22.60 -13.48
N ILE A 60 6.22 -22.26 -14.14
CA ILE A 60 5.63 -20.91 -14.08
C ILE A 60 5.23 -20.55 -12.64
N PHE A 61 4.58 -21.47 -11.91
CA PHE A 61 4.19 -21.23 -10.51
C PHE A 61 5.40 -21.08 -9.59
N LEU A 62 6.45 -21.87 -9.79
CA LEU A 62 7.68 -21.76 -9.00
C LEU A 62 8.40 -20.43 -9.26
N LEU A 63 8.45 -19.97 -10.52
CA LEU A 63 9.00 -18.66 -10.87
C LEU A 63 8.21 -17.53 -10.23
N LEU A 64 6.87 -17.57 -10.32
CA LEU A 64 6.00 -16.57 -9.68
C LEU A 64 6.17 -16.56 -8.16
N ALA A 65 6.25 -17.73 -7.53
CA ALA A 65 6.47 -17.86 -6.09
C ALA A 65 7.83 -17.26 -5.66
N ALA A 66 8.88 -17.52 -6.44
CA ALA A 66 10.20 -16.95 -6.17
C ALA A 66 10.20 -15.42 -6.28
N ILE A 67 9.55 -14.84 -7.29
CA ILE A 67 9.44 -13.39 -7.46
C ILE A 67 8.68 -12.76 -6.29
N ILE A 68 7.58 -13.37 -5.85
CA ILE A 68 6.79 -12.89 -4.71
C ILE A 68 7.60 -12.97 -3.40
N LEU A 69 8.40 -14.03 -3.22
CA LEU A 69 9.22 -14.18 -2.02
C LEU A 69 10.34 -13.13 -1.97
N ILE A 70 10.98 -12.85 -3.11
CA ILE A 70 11.99 -11.79 -3.23
C ILE A 70 11.37 -10.43 -2.94
N SER A 71 10.19 -10.11 -3.50
CA SER A 71 9.55 -8.82 -3.26
C SER A 71 9.11 -8.65 -1.79
N ALA A 72 8.62 -9.73 -1.16
CA ALA A 72 8.31 -9.74 0.26
C ALA A 72 9.57 -9.54 1.13
N ALA A 73 10.70 -10.13 0.76
CA ALA A 73 11.96 -9.94 1.46
C ALA A 73 12.48 -8.49 1.33
N VAL A 74 12.41 -7.91 0.13
CA VAL A 74 12.75 -6.49 -0.10
C VAL A 74 11.85 -5.58 0.74
N PHE A 75 10.54 -5.84 0.76
CA PHE A 75 9.61 -5.09 1.60
C PHE A 75 9.93 -5.25 3.10
N GLY A 76 10.33 -6.44 3.55
CA GLY A 76 10.72 -6.67 4.93
C GLY A 76 11.98 -5.90 5.35
N VAL A 77 12.90 -5.63 4.43
CA VAL A 77 14.16 -4.88 4.70
C VAL A 77 13.94 -3.37 4.63
N PHE A 78 13.18 -2.89 3.66
CA PHE A 78 13.02 -1.45 3.37
C PHE A 78 11.70 -0.85 3.87
N GLY A 79 10.72 -1.67 4.23
CA GLY A 79 9.43 -1.21 4.70
C GLY A 79 9.56 -0.48 6.04
N SER A 80 9.13 0.78 6.07
CA SER A 80 8.99 1.57 7.29
C SER A 80 7.53 1.73 7.66
N ALA A 81 7.23 1.69 8.96
CA ALA A 81 5.91 1.99 9.51
C ALA A 81 5.77 3.47 9.92
N VAL A 82 6.82 4.27 9.74
CA VAL A 82 6.88 5.69 10.15
C VAL A 82 6.69 6.58 8.92
N PRO A 83 5.96 7.70 9.03
CA PRO A 83 5.87 8.67 7.95
C PRO A 83 7.25 9.24 7.60
N GLU A 84 7.52 9.32 6.31
CA GLU A 84 8.79 9.80 5.76
C GLU A 84 8.91 11.33 5.92
N ASP A 85 10.12 11.87 5.95
CA ASP A 85 10.37 13.30 6.23
C ASP A 85 9.58 14.26 5.34
N TRP A 86 9.36 13.92 4.07
CA TRP A 86 8.62 14.72 3.10
C TRP A 86 7.10 14.69 3.28
N SER A 87 6.57 13.75 4.08
CA SER A 87 5.14 13.57 4.32
C SER A 87 4.73 13.86 5.76
N LYS A 88 5.66 14.25 6.64
CA LYS A 88 5.36 14.58 8.05
C LYS A 88 4.28 15.65 8.19
N ASP A 89 4.32 16.67 7.33
CA ASP A 89 3.33 17.75 7.31
C ASP A 89 1.91 17.26 6.95
N SER A 90 1.79 16.10 6.27
CA SER A 90 0.48 15.50 5.97
C SER A 90 -0.23 14.92 7.21
N TRP A 91 0.53 14.72 8.29
CA TRP A 91 0.06 14.23 9.57
C TRP A 91 -0.10 15.33 10.62
N ASP A 92 0.41 16.54 10.36
CA ASP A 92 0.32 17.66 11.29
C ASP A 92 -1.04 18.38 11.16
N PRO A 93 -1.93 18.30 12.18
CA PRO A 93 -3.22 18.98 12.15
C PRO A 93 -3.09 20.51 12.18
N SER A 94 -1.94 21.04 12.59
CA SER A 94 -1.67 22.49 12.64
C SER A 94 -1.44 23.10 11.26
N VAL A 95 -1.04 22.30 10.27
CA VAL A 95 -0.83 22.77 8.88
C VAL A 95 -2.17 22.93 8.15
N ALA A 96 -3.18 22.14 8.52
CA ALA A 96 -4.51 22.19 7.90
C ALA A 96 -5.38 23.37 8.36
N ARG A 97 -5.00 24.06 9.45
CA ARG A 97 -5.74 25.22 9.99
C ARG A 97 -4.78 26.37 10.28
N PRO A 98 -4.95 27.56 9.70
CA PRO A 98 -4.21 28.74 10.13
C PRO A 98 -4.41 28.94 11.64
N MET A 99 -3.32 29.01 12.42
CA MET A 99 -3.41 29.22 13.86
C MET A 99 -4.06 30.58 14.16
N ILE A 100 -5.31 30.55 14.63
CA ILE A 100 -6.03 31.76 15.07
C ILE A 100 -5.65 32.11 16.52
N THR A 101 -5.29 31.13 17.36
CA THR A 101 -4.87 31.31 18.76
C THR A 101 -3.93 30.17 19.21
N PHE A 102 -2.96 30.46 20.08
CA PHE A 102 -1.90 29.55 20.55
C PHE A 102 -2.37 28.51 21.60
N ASP A 103 -3.59 28.65 22.13
CA ASP A 103 -4.16 27.71 23.11
C ASP A 103 -4.70 26.43 22.43
N GLN A 104 -3.86 25.40 22.53
CA GLN A 104 -4.12 23.95 22.50
C GLN A 104 -4.73 23.32 21.24
N ILE A 105 -3.83 22.82 20.40
CA ILE A 105 -4.05 21.53 19.72
C ILE A 105 -3.80 20.45 20.78
N ASP A 106 -4.87 19.96 21.38
CA ASP A 106 -4.82 18.97 22.46
C ASP A 106 -4.61 17.57 21.84
N TYR A 107 -3.33 17.19 21.65
CA TYR A 107 -2.86 15.97 20.96
C TYR A 107 -3.45 14.66 21.49
N TYR A 108 -4.02 14.66 22.71
CA TYR A 108 -4.65 13.49 23.31
C TYR A 108 -6.09 13.25 22.84
N THR A 109 -6.68 14.16 22.06
CA THR A 109 -8.13 14.16 21.77
C THR A 109 -8.49 13.86 20.31
N ASP A 110 -7.54 13.42 19.49
CA ASP A 110 -7.79 13.07 18.09
C ASP A 110 -8.36 11.65 17.92
N GLU A 111 -9.59 11.45 18.40
CA GLU A 111 -10.53 10.59 17.67
C GLU A 111 -11.05 11.37 16.46
N CYS A 112 -10.19 11.47 15.43
CA CYS A 112 -10.38 12.25 14.20
C CYS A 112 -11.44 11.64 13.24
N GLY A 113 -12.57 11.18 13.78
CA GLY A 113 -13.70 10.64 13.02
C GLY A 113 -15.09 10.91 13.63
N ILE A 114 -15.19 11.31 14.90
CA ILE A 114 -16.49 11.45 15.59
C ILE A 114 -16.99 12.91 15.65
N LEU A 115 -16.11 13.90 15.52
CA LEU A 115 -16.52 15.32 15.63
C LEU A 115 -17.22 15.88 14.37
N GLU A 116 -16.95 15.33 13.19
CA GLU A 116 -17.63 15.70 11.93
C GLU A 116 -19.15 15.44 11.99
N MET A 117 -19.64 14.53 12.84
CA MET A 117 -21.08 14.24 12.98
C MET A 117 -21.81 15.17 13.96
N LYS A 118 -21.11 15.89 14.83
CA LYS A 118 -21.75 16.76 15.84
C LYS A 118 -21.99 18.19 15.36
N VAL A 119 -21.31 18.64 14.29
CA VAL A 119 -21.48 20.00 13.73
C VAL A 119 -22.74 20.12 12.85
N LEU A 120 -23.39 19.00 12.49
CA LEU A 120 -24.62 18.98 11.69
C LEU A 120 -25.91 18.81 12.53
N ARG A 121 -25.89 19.15 13.82
CA ARG A 121 -27.11 19.21 14.65
C ARG A 121 -27.30 20.59 15.25
#